data_AF-A0A917MKC9-F1
#
_entry.id   AF-A0A917MKC9-F1
#
_cell.length_a   1.000
_cell.length_b   1.000
_cell.length_c   1.000
_cell.angle_alpha   90.00
_cell.angle_beta   90.00
_cell.angle_gamma   90.00
#
_symmetry.space_group_name_H-M   'P 1'
#
loop_
_entity.id
_entity.type
_entity.pdbx_description
1 polymer ?
#
loop_
_entity_poly.entity_id
_entity_poly.type
_entity_poly.pdbx_seq_one_letter_code
_entity_poly.pdbx_strand_id
1 'polypeptide(L)'
;MSAGPRVCTHAGCEARSVARRLCRAHYQAAWKAGTLGQHQKLPPRVKDPKICPPEHKHAASLVCYNLHQCRCTPCSEHRAETDQRRAKLKAYGRFDTGLVDAEPVREHLLMLGEFGIGYKRVARLSGVGVTPVRNIIWGRQDPGPRKGEIPKRIKRENAERILAVKPDLSALAAGAKIPARGTHRRLQALVAIGWSQSKLAIRLGIEPSNFTSVMKRTQVTVALHRKVAALFDELWSTLPPRDSWRDKIAYSRSLRFAKGRRWLPPLAWDDIDNDIEPPVPDEDGVIDETAVELALAGESVRLTPEERRECVRRLHVERWSDARVAETIRVNPRTVLRIREELGLAAWDQNELRDKGAA
;
A
#
# COMPACT_ATOMS: atom_id res chain seq x y z
N MET A 1 -58.57 -13.56 -17.79
CA MET A 1 -59.41 -13.63 -19.00
C MET A 1 -58.51 -13.56 -20.22
N SER A 2 -58.06 -14.71 -20.74
CA SER A 2 -57.21 -14.77 -21.94
C SER A 2 -58.01 -14.34 -23.17
N ALA A 3 -57.72 -13.15 -23.68
CA ALA A 3 -58.23 -12.74 -24.98
C ALA A 3 -57.59 -13.64 -26.05
N GLY A 4 -58.41 -14.49 -26.68
CA GLY A 4 -57.99 -15.38 -27.76
C GLY A 4 -57.29 -14.64 -28.92
N PRO A 5 -56.65 -15.38 -29.85
CA PRO A 5 -55.87 -14.79 -30.94
C PRO A 5 -56.75 -13.82 -31.72
N ARG A 6 -56.40 -12.52 -31.66
CA ARG A 6 -57.19 -11.46 -32.29
C ARG A 6 -56.94 -11.51 -33.80
N VAL A 7 -57.78 -12.23 -34.55
CA VAL A 7 -57.73 -12.28 -36.02
C VAL A 7 -58.19 -10.93 -36.60
N CYS A 8 -57.68 -10.59 -37.78
CA CYS A 8 -58.10 -9.41 -38.53
C CYS A 8 -59.61 -9.46 -38.85
N THR A 9 -60.27 -8.32 -38.73
CA THR A 9 -61.72 -8.18 -38.99
C THR A 9 -62.05 -7.90 -40.46
N HIS A 10 -61.04 -7.69 -41.30
CA HIS A 10 -61.23 -7.58 -42.75
C HIS A 10 -61.69 -8.93 -43.32
N ALA A 11 -62.77 -8.92 -44.10
CA ALA A 11 -63.34 -10.13 -44.69
C ALA A 11 -62.26 -10.92 -45.47
N GLY A 12 -62.19 -12.24 -45.23
CA GLY A 12 -61.23 -13.15 -45.85
C GLY A 12 -59.79 -13.05 -45.32
N CYS A 13 -59.52 -12.30 -44.24
CA CYS A 13 -58.17 -12.14 -43.72
C CYS A 13 -57.94 -12.95 -42.43
N GLU A 14 -57.08 -13.96 -42.51
CA GLU A 14 -56.72 -14.80 -41.36
C GLU A 14 -55.52 -14.27 -40.56
N ALA A 15 -54.92 -13.16 -41.00
CA ALA A 15 -53.75 -12.59 -40.36
C ALA A 15 -54.05 -12.05 -38.95
N ARG A 16 -53.05 -12.12 -38.06
CA ARG A 16 -53.16 -11.56 -36.70
C ARG A 16 -53.36 -10.04 -36.76
N SER A 17 -54.36 -9.56 -36.02
CA SER A 17 -54.60 -8.13 -35.87
C SER A 17 -53.52 -7.47 -35.00
N VAL A 18 -53.11 -6.27 -35.42
CA VAL A 18 -52.03 -5.49 -34.80
C VAL A 18 -52.61 -4.24 -34.12
N ALA A 19 -53.54 -3.55 -34.76
CA ALA A 19 -54.18 -2.34 -34.24
C ALA A 19 -55.62 -2.23 -34.75
N ARG A 20 -56.54 -1.72 -33.91
CA ARG A 20 -57.97 -1.56 -34.25
C ARG A 20 -58.62 -2.81 -34.87
N ARG A 21 -58.22 -4.01 -34.44
CA ARG A 21 -58.65 -5.32 -34.99
C ARG A 21 -58.36 -5.53 -36.48
N LEU A 22 -57.41 -4.80 -37.07
CA LEU A 22 -56.91 -5.01 -38.44
C LEU A 22 -55.47 -5.55 -38.41
N CYS A 23 -55.10 -6.37 -39.39
CA CYS A 23 -53.70 -6.75 -39.62
C CYS A 23 -52.89 -5.53 -40.10
N ARG A 24 -51.55 -5.63 -40.09
CA ARG A 24 -50.67 -4.52 -40.50
C ARG A 24 -50.99 -3.97 -41.89
N ALA A 25 -51.24 -4.84 -42.87
CA ALA A 25 -51.53 -4.46 -44.25
C ALA A 25 -52.87 -3.71 -44.38
N HIS A 26 -53.96 -4.29 -43.85
CA HIS A 26 -55.29 -3.66 -43.88
C HIS A 26 -55.36 -2.39 -43.04
N TYR A 27 -54.62 -2.32 -41.93
CA TYR A 27 -54.50 -1.10 -41.15
C TYR A 27 -53.84 0.03 -41.94
N GLN A 28 -52.76 -0.26 -42.67
CA GLN A 28 -52.09 0.73 -43.53
C GLN A 28 -52.94 1.13 -44.74
N ALA A 29 -53.66 0.20 -45.35
CA ALA A 29 -54.58 0.50 -46.46
C ALA A 29 -55.73 1.42 -46.00
N ALA A 30 -56.35 1.11 -44.86
CA ALA A 30 -57.42 1.93 -44.29
C ALA A 30 -56.93 3.29 -43.78
N TRP A 31 -55.67 3.38 -43.32
CA TRP A 31 -55.04 4.66 -42.98
C TRP A 31 -54.78 5.52 -44.23
N LYS A 32 -54.27 4.93 -45.31
CA LYS A 32 -54.04 5.63 -46.59
C LYS A 32 -55.34 6.06 -47.26
N ALA A 33 -56.39 5.26 -47.15
CA ALA A 33 -57.72 5.57 -47.68
C ALA A 33 -58.49 6.61 -46.84
N GLY A 34 -57.94 7.06 -45.71
CA GLY A 34 -58.59 8.04 -44.83
C GLY A 34 -59.80 7.51 -44.06
N THR A 35 -60.11 6.21 -44.15
CA THR A 35 -61.27 5.58 -43.49
C THR A 35 -61.06 5.33 -42.00
N LEU A 36 -59.83 5.48 -41.50
CA LEU A 36 -59.52 5.47 -40.08
C LEU A 36 -59.35 6.89 -39.55
N GLY A 37 -60.19 7.31 -38.59
CA GLY A 37 -59.98 8.56 -37.87
C GLY A 37 -58.61 8.60 -37.18
N GLN A 38 -58.02 9.79 -37.05
CA GLN A 38 -56.73 9.99 -36.36
C GLN A 38 -56.72 9.26 -35.01
N HIS A 39 -55.57 8.71 -34.63
CA HIS A 39 -55.42 8.21 -33.26
C HIS A 39 -55.69 9.36 -32.29
N GLN A 40 -56.80 9.30 -31.58
CA GLN A 40 -57.05 10.17 -30.45
C GLN A 40 -55.93 9.87 -29.47
N LYS A 41 -54.94 10.78 -29.37
CA LYS A 41 -53.89 10.66 -28.38
C LYS A 41 -54.62 10.58 -27.05
N LEU A 42 -54.52 9.45 -26.36
CA LEU A 42 -54.94 9.37 -24.97
C LEU A 42 -54.27 10.55 -24.25
N PRO A 43 -55.02 11.30 -23.42
CA PRO A 43 -54.39 12.34 -22.61
C PRO A 43 -53.20 11.70 -21.87
N PRO A 44 -52.05 12.40 -21.78
CA PRO A 44 -50.89 11.85 -21.10
C PRO A 44 -51.32 11.35 -19.72
N ARG A 45 -50.92 10.12 -19.38
CA ARG A 45 -51.24 9.51 -18.08
C ARG A 45 -50.89 10.53 -16.99
N VAL A 46 -51.88 10.96 -16.22
CA VAL A 46 -51.67 11.83 -15.07
C VAL A 46 -50.76 11.07 -14.13
N LYS A 47 -49.49 11.49 -14.07
CA LYS A 47 -48.52 10.96 -13.11
C LYS A 47 -48.77 11.74 -11.84
N ASP A 48 -49.32 11.11 -10.82
CA ASP A 48 -49.24 11.70 -9.48
C ASP A 48 -47.77 11.88 -9.14
N PRO A 49 -47.27 13.13 -9.03
CA PRO A 49 -45.88 13.34 -8.73
C PRO A 49 -45.67 12.85 -7.31
N LYS A 50 -44.91 11.77 -7.15
CA LYS A 50 -44.39 11.40 -5.83
C LYS A 50 -43.56 12.57 -5.34
N ILE A 51 -44.00 13.17 -4.24
CA ILE A 51 -43.28 14.25 -3.57
C ILE A 51 -42.70 13.65 -2.30
N CYS A 52 -41.38 13.68 -2.18
CA CYS A 52 -40.71 13.29 -0.95
C CYS A 52 -40.90 14.36 0.13
N PRO A 53 -40.84 13.97 1.41
CA PRO A 53 -40.87 14.91 2.52
C PRO A 53 -39.78 16.01 2.44
N PRO A 54 -40.00 17.18 3.05
CA PRO A 54 -39.11 18.34 2.95
C PRO A 54 -37.75 18.16 3.65
N GLU A 55 -37.62 17.25 4.61
CA GLU A 55 -36.37 16.95 5.33
C GLU A 55 -35.28 16.31 4.45
N HIS A 56 -35.66 15.84 3.26
CA HIS A 56 -34.72 15.30 2.30
C HIS A 56 -33.90 16.39 1.61
N LYS A 57 -32.73 16.00 1.08
CA LYS A 57 -31.85 16.89 0.33
C LYS A 57 -32.22 16.94 -1.16
N HIS A 58 -33.31 17.62 -1.51
CA HIS A 58 -33.87 17.66 -2.88
C HIS A 58 -32.96 18.39 -3.88
N ALA A 59 -32.29 19.46 -3.46
CA ALA A 59 -31.42 20.29 -4.32
C ALA A 59 -29.92 19.98 -4.21
N ALA A 60 -29.50 19.16 -3.24
CA ALA A 60 -28.08 18.85 -3.02
C ALA A 60 -27.66 17.47 -3.55
N SER A 61 -28.62 16.59 -3.86
CA SER A 61 -28.31 15.27 -4.41
C SER A 61 -29.42 14.74 -5.31
N LEU A 62 -29.05 13.92 -6.28
CA LEU A 62 -30.01 13.22 -7.15
C LEU A 62 -30.64 11.98 -6.49
N VAL A 63 -30.40 11.73 -5.20
CA VAL A 63 -30.94 10.54 -4.50
C VAL A 63 -32.47 10.57 -4.50
N CYS A 64 -33.07 11.70 -4.14
CA CYS A 64 -34.53 11.86 -4.10
C CYS A 64 -35.16 11.63 -5.49
N TYR A 65 -34.54 12.16 -6.54
CA TYR A 65 -35.01 11.99 -7.91
C TYR A 65 -34.85 10.54 -8.43
N ASN A 66 -33.71 9.89 -8.15
CA ASN A 66 -33.36 8.58 -8.71
C ASN A 66 -33.94 7.41 -7.91
N LEU A 67 -33.77 7.42 -6.57
CA LEU A 67 -34.12 6.29 -5.70
C LEU A 67 -35.58 6.38 -5.24
N HIS A 68 -36.01 7.56 -4.80
CA HIS A 68 -37.36 7.77 -4.27
C HIS A 68 -38.37 8.15 -5.37
N GLN A 69 -37.87 8.37 -6.58
CA GLN A 69 -38.66 8.80 -7.74
C GLN A 69 -39.44 10.11 -7.53
N CYS A 70 -38.89 11.02 -6.72
CA CYS A 70 -39.47 12.34 -6.49
C CYS A 70 -39.55 13.13 -7.80
N ARG A 71 -40.68 13.83 -8.03
CA ARG A 71 -40.89 14.67 -9.23
C ARG A 71 -41.28 16.11 -8.88
N CYS A 72 -41.00 16.56 -7.66
CA CYS A 72 -41.13 17.97 -7.30
C CYS A 72 -40.22 18.86 -8.17
N THR A 73 -40.53 20.15 -8.22
CA THR A 73 -39.78 21.14 -9.01
C THR A 73 -38.29 21.16 -8.64
N PRO A 74 -37.88 21.24 -7.35
CA PRO A 74 -36.46 21.25 -7.00
C PRO A 74 -35.67 20.01 -7.46
N CYS A 75 -36.24 18.81 -7.31
CA CYS A 75 -35.59 17.58 -7.77
C CYS A 75 -35.45 17.52 -9.30
N SER A 76 -36.47 18.01 -10.02
CA SER A 76 -36.50 17.99 -11.48
C SER A 76 -35.54 19.03 -12.07
N GLU A 77 -35.50 20.23 -11.49
CA GLU A 77 -34.57 21.30 -11.86
C GLU A 77 -33.12 20.91 -11.57
N HIS A 78 -32.83 20.38 -10.39
CA HIS A 78 -31.49 19.91 -10.04
C HIS A 78 -31.00 18.80 -11.00
N ARG A 79 -31.91 17.92 -11.44
CA ARG A 79 -31.62 16.91 -12.46
C ARG A 79 -31.32 17.55 -13.82
N ALA A 80 -32.17 18.46 -14.28
CA ALA A 80 -31.99 19.16 -15.55
C ALA A 80 -30.68 19.95 -15.57
N GLU A 81 -30.35 20.66 -14.49
CA GLU A 81 -29.11 21.41 -14.33
C GLU A 81 -27.89 20.47 -14.39
N THR A 82 -27.95 19.33 -13.71
CA THR A 82 -26.87 18.32 -13.74
C THR A 82 -26.67 17.74 -15.14
N ASP A 83 -27.76 17.44 -15.84
CA ASP A 83 -27.72 16.92 -17.21
C ASP A 83 -27.20 17.98 -18.21
N GLN A 84 -27.61 19.24 -18.06
CA GLN A 84 -27.07 20.36 -18.86
C GLN A 84 -25.59 20.60 -18.60
N ARG A 85 -25.16 20.61 -17.33
CA ARG A 85 -23.74 20.74 -16.95
C ARG A 85 -22.90 19.63 -17.58
N ARG A 86 -23.40 18.38 -17.51
CA ARG A 86 -22.76 17.23 -18.15
C ARG A 86 -22.67 17.39 -19.67
N ALA A 87 -23.75 17.85 -20.32
CA ALA A 87 -23.76 18.09 -21.77
C ALA A 87 -22.74 19.16 -22.19
N LYS A 88 -22.67 20.27 -21.45
CA LYS A 88 -21.67 21.33 -21.66
C LYS A 88 -20.24 20.80 -21.50
N LEU A 89 -19.95 20.04 -20.43
CA LEU A 89 -18.62 19.45 -20.22
C LEU A 89 -18.23 18.50 -21.35
N LYS A 90 -19.16 17.71 -21.88
CA LYS A 90 -18.91 16.82 -23.02
C LYS A 90 -18.63 17.61 -24.30
N ALA A 91 -19.43 18.64 -24.59
CA ALA A 91 -19.25 19.49 -25.76
C ALA A 91 -17.89 20.21 -25.74
N TYR A 92 -17.43 20.63 -24.57
CA TYR A 92 -16.11 21.24 -24.40
C TYR A 92 -14.96 20.24 -24.29
N GLY A 93 -15.21 18.93 -24.38
CA GLY A 93 -14.18 17.89 -24.23
C GLY A 93 -13.59 17.77 -22.82
N ARG A 94 -14.15 18.47 -21.82
CA ARG A 94 -13.66 18.51 -20.42
C ARG A 94 -14.36 17.50 -19.51
N PHE A 95 -15.19 16.62 -20.08
CA PHE A 95 -15.92 15.63 -19.29
C PHE A 95 -15.00 14.48 -18.87
N ASP A 96 -14.37 14.62 -17.70
CA ASP A 96 -13.67 13.50 -17.05
C ASP A 96 -14.67 12.64 -16.28
N THR A 97 -14.69 11.34 -16.57
CA THR A 97 -15.46 10.35 -15.81
C THR A 97 -14.81 10.01 -14.47
N GLY A 98 -13.55 10.42 -14.28
CA GLY A 98 -12.72 10.05 -13.14
C GLY A 98 -12.34 8.57 -13.14
N LEU A 99 -12.58 7.86 -14.24
CA LEU A 99 -12.35 6.42 -14.39
C LEU A 99 -11.12 6.17 -15.25
N VAL A 100 -10.12 5.52 -14.67
CA VAL A 100 -8.88 5.09 -15.32
C VAL A 100 -8.89 3.59 -15.59
N ASP A 101 -7.93 3.12 -16.38
CA ASP A 101 -7.72 1.70 -16.63
C ASP A 101 -7.38 0.95 -15.33
N ALA A 102 -7.95 -0.24 -15.17
CA ALA A 102 -7.74 -1.08 -13.99
C ALA A 102 -6.58 -2.06 -14.16
N GLU A 103 -6.08 -2.28 -15.38
CA GLU A 103 -5.04 -3.30 -15.62
C GLU A 103 -3.72 -3.02 -14.87
N PRO A 104 -3.15 -1.78 -14.87
CA PRO A 104 -1.93 -1.51 -14.11
C PRO A 104 -2.12 -1.72 -12.59
N VAL A 105 -3.32 -1.45 -12.08
CA VAL A 105 -3.67 -1.69 -10.68
C VAL A 105 -3.73 -3.20 -10.39
N ARG A 106 -4.24 -3.99 -11.34
CA ARG A 106 -4.32 -5.44 -11.22
C ARG A 106 -2.92 -6.08 -11.20
N GLU A 107 -2.05 -5.70 -12.13
CA GLU A 107 -0.65 -6.16 -12.16
C GLU A 107 0.07 -5.83 -10.85
N HIS A 108 -0.09 -4.61 -10.36
CA HIS A 108 0.49 -4.19 -9.08
C HIS A 108 -0.03 -5.02 -7.90
N LEU A 109 -1.32 -5.33 -7.87
CA LEU A 109 -1.92 -6.18 -6.82
C LEU A 109 -1.39 -7.61 -6.85
N LEU A 110 -1.11 -8.16 -8.04
CA LEU A 110 -0.53 -9.49 -8.19
C LEU A 110 0.93 -9.50 -7.72
N MET A 111 1.72 -8.50 -8.14
CA MET A 111 3.09 -8.30 -7.68
C MET A 111 3.16 -8.20 -6.14
N LEU A 112 2.30 -7.36 -5.52
CA LEU A 112 2.22 -7.29 -4.06
C LEU A 112 1.89 -8.64 -3.41
N GLY A 113 1.06 -9.45 -4.07
CA GLY A 113 0.73 -10.82 -3.64
C GLY A 113 1.95 -11.75 -3.65
N GLU A 114 2.82 -11.66 -4.65
CA GLU A 114 4.08 -12.41 -4.74
C GLU A 114 5.05 -12.03 -3.61
N PHE A 115 5.07 -10.75 -3.22
CA PHE A 115 5.80 -10.28 -2.02
C PHE A 115 5.11 -10.65 -0.69
N GLY A 116 4.00 -11.41 -0.72
CA GLY A 116 3.30 -11.87 0.49
C GLY A 116 2.33 -10.84 1.10
N ILE A 117 2.06 -9.73 0.40
CA ILE A 117 1.10 -8.70 0.82
C ILE A 117 -0.28 -9.06 0.25
N GLY A 118 -1.10 -9.74 1.06
CA GLY A 118 -2.44 -10.14 0.65
C GLY A 118 -3.39 -8.96 0.38
N TYR A 119 -4.33 -9.14 -0.54
CA TYR A 119 -5.30 -8.11 -0.97
C TYR A 119 -6.06 -7.40 0.17
N LYS A 120 -6.39 -8.10 1.27
CA LYS A 120 -7.03 -7.48 2.46
C LYS A 120 -6.11 -6.50 3.16
N ARG A 121 -4.79 -6.78 3.17
CA ARG A 121 -3.76 -5.88 3.70
C ARG A 121 -3.59 -4.68 2.79
N VAL A 122 -3.53 -4.89 1.47
CA VAL A 122 -3.47 -3.80 0.48
C VAL A 122 -4.68 -2.87 0.62
N ALA A 123 -5.90 -3.41 0.73
CA ALA A 123 -7.12 -2.64 0.96
C ALA A 123 -7.00 -1.75 2.21
N ARG A 124 -6.47 -2.30 3.32
CA ARG A 124 -6.25 -1.55 4.56
C ARG A 124 -5.20 -0.45 4.40
N LEU A 125 -4.07 -0.74 3.74
CA LEU A 125 -2.97 0.21 3.55
C LEU A 125 -3.35 1.34 2.59
N SER A 126 -4.11 1.02 1.53
CA SER A 126 -4.60 2.00 0.55
C SER A 126 -5.84 2.77 1.00
N GLY A 127 -6.50 2.35 2.09
CA GLY A 127 -7.79 2.91 2.51
C GLY A 127 -8.95 2.60 1.53
N VAL A 128 -8.74 1.70 0.58
CA VAL A 128 -9.77 1.27 -0.38
C VAL A 128 -10.56 0.09 0.19
N GLY A 129 -11.86 0.04 -0.07
CA GLY A 129 -12.70 -1.09 0.36
C GLY A 129 -12.19 -2.44 -0.16
N VAL A 130 -12.33 -3.51 0.64
CA VAL A 130 -11.85 -4.86 0.30
C VAL A 130 -12.50 -5.41 -0.98
N THR A 131 -13.80 -5.14 -1.18
CA THR A 131 -14.57 -5.65 -2.33
C THR A 131 -14.02 -5.13 -3.67
N PRO A 132 -13.81 -3.82 -3.88
CA PRO A 132 -13.13 -3.30 -5.06
C PRO A 132 -11.79 -3.98 -5.37
N VAL A 133 -10.91 -4.09 -4.38
CA VAL A 133 -9.57 -4.71 -4.55
C VAL A 133 -9.70 -6.18 -4.96
N ARG A 134 -10.56 -6.94 -4.26
CA ARG A 134 -10.85 -8.35 -4.57
C ARG A 134 -11.39 -8.53 -5.99
N ASN A 135 -12.32 -7.66 -6.39
CA ASN A 135 -12.98 -7.75 -7.69
C ASN A 135 -12.03 -7.40 -8.85
N ILE A 136 -11.01 -6.58 -8.64
CA ILE A 136 -9.98 -6.31 -9.66
C ILE A 136 -9.13 -7.57 -9.91
N ILE A 137 -8.81 -8.33 -8.87
CA ILE A 137 -7.99 -9.53 -8.99
C ILE A 137 -8.78 -10.69 -9.62
N TRP A 138 -9.96 -11.01 -9.06
CA TRP A 138 -10.72 -12.23 -9.38
C TRP A 138 -12.07 -11.98 -10.05
N GLY A 139 -12.38 -10.75 -10.42
CA GLY A 139 -13.70 -10.40 -10.95
C GLY A 139 -14.79 -10.35 -9.89
N ARG A 140 -15.98 -9.90 -10.32
CA ARG A 140 -17.16 -9.77 -9.45
C ARG A 140 -17.61 -11.12 -8.91
N GLN A 141 -17.85 -11.19 -7.60
CA GLN A 141 -18.27 -12.43 -6.93
C GLN A 141 -19.77 -12.49 -6.64
N ASP A 142 -20.47 -11.36 -6.79
CA ASP A 142 -21.90 -11.27 -6.49
C ASP A 142 -22.71 -12.19 -7.44
N PRO A 143 -23.69 -12.94 -6.92
CA PRO A 143 -24.56 -13.78 -7.75
C PRO A 143 -25.30 -12.91 -8.78
N GLY A 144 -25.15 -13.25 -10.07
CA GLY A 144 -25.82 -12.53 -11.14
C GLY A 144 -25.15 -12.70 -12.50
N PRO A 145 -25.69 -12.06 -13.55
CA PRO A 145 -25.21 -12.20 -14.93
C PRO A 145 -23.80 -11.67 -15.17
N ARG A 146 -23.26 -10.90 -14.21
CA ARG A 146 -21.91 -10.30 -14.27
C ARG A 146 -20.89 -10.99 -13.36
N LYS A 147 -21.23 -12.16 -12.81
CA LYS A 147 -20.29 -12.93 -11.98
C LYS A 147 -19.05 -13.29 -12.80
N GLY A 148 -17.87 -13.11 -12.22
CA GLY A 148 -16.58 -13.34 -12.87
C GLY A 148 -16.10 -12.19 -13.76
N GLU A 149 -16.93 -11.17 -14.03
CA GLU A 149 -16.51 -10.03 -14.85
C GLU A 149 -15.44 -9.21 -14.13
N ILE A 150 -14.26 -9.07 -14.77
CA ILE A 150 -13.16 -8.23 -14.28
C ILE A 150 -13.46 -6.78 -14.63
N PRO A 151 -13.51 -5.85 -13.65
CA PRO A 151 -13.71 -4.44 -13.92
C PRO A 151 -12.59 -3.88 -14.79
N LYS A 152 -12.92 -3.36 -15.97
CA LYS A 152 -11.94 -2.69 -16.88
C LYS A 152 -11.55 -1.29 -16.44
N ARG A 153 -12.33 -0.68 -15.54
CA ARG A 153 -12.13 0.69 -15.10
C ARG A 153 -12.35 0.85 -13.60
N ILE A 154 -11.55 1.72 -13.00
CA ILE A 154 -11.57 2.06 -11.58
C ILE A 154 -11.52 3.58 -11.42
N LYS A 155 -12.04 4.11 -10.30
CA LYS A 155 -11.84 5.53 -9.95
C LYS A 155 -10.36 5.85 -9.81
N ARG A 156 -9.94 6.98 -10.39
CA ARG A 156 -8.56 7.50 -10.35
C ARG A 156 -7.98 7.53 -8.94
N GLU A 157 -8.71 8.12 -8.00
CA GLU A 157 -8.32 8.21 -6.58
C GLU A 157 -8.01 6.83 -5.96
N ASN A 158 -8.80 5.81 -6.30
CA ASN A 158 -8.57 4.45 -5.78
C ASN A 158 -7.36 3.80 -6.46
N ALA A 159 -7.15 4.04 -7.76
CA ALA A 159 -5.97 3.54 -8.47
C ALA A 159 -4.69 4.11 -7.88
N GLU A 160 -4.62 5.43 -7.70
CA GLU A 160 -3.48 6.13 -7.12
C GLU A 160 -3.16 5.61 -5.71
N ARG A 161 -4.19 5.43 -4.86
CA ARG A 161 -4.03 4.88 -3.51
C ARG A 161 -3.52 3.43 -3.49
N ILE A 162 -3.98 2.58 -4.42
CA ILE A 162 -3.51 1.19 -4.49
C ILE A 162 -2.08 1.14 -5.02
N LEU A 163 -1.77 1.91 -6.07
CA LEU A 163 -0.44 1.98 -6.68
C LEU A 163 0.62 2.58 -5.73
N ALA A 164 0.21 3.47 -4.81
CA ALA A 164 1.10 4.01 -3.79
C ALA A 164 1.58 2.96 -2.76
N VAL A 165 0.91 1.81 -2.63
CA VAL A 165 1.33 0.75 -1.70
C VAL A 165 2.56 0.04 -2.25
N LYS A 166 3.71 0.21 -1.59
CA LYS A 166 4.97 -0.43 -1.96
C LYS A 166 5.22 -1.74 -1.20
N PRO A 167 5.92 -2.72 -1.81
CA PRO A 167 6.33 -3.94 -1.13
C PRO A 167 7.47 -3.64 -0.15
N ASP A 168 7.11 -3.35 1.10
CA ASP A 168 8.06 -3.11 2.20
C ASP A 168 7.75 -4.01 3.42
N LEU A 169 8.74 -4.22 4.29
CA LEU A 169 8.61 -4.93 5.55
C LEU A 169 7.50 -4.35 6.44
N SER A 170 7.25 -3.04 6.39
CA SER A 170 6.14 -2.39 7.11
C SER A 170 4.76 -2.77 6.54
N ALA A 171 4.68 -3.02 5.24
CA ALA A 171 3.44 -3.39 4.54
C ALA A 171 3.03 -4.84 4.86
N LEU A 172 3.99 -5.71 5.18
CA LEU A 172 3.71 -7.10 5.56
C LEU A 172 2.87 -7.22 6.85
N ALA A 173 2.07 -8.28 6.91
CA ALA A 173 1.28 -8.62 8.09
C ALA A 173 2.18 -9.20 9.18
N ALA A 174 1.83 -8.96 10.45
CA ALA A 174 2.62 -9.40 11.61
C ALA A 174 2.89 -10.92 11.64
N GLY A 175 1.95 -11.73 11.17
CA GLY A 175 2.07 -13.19 11.09
C GLY A 175 2.76 -13.72 9.83
N ALA A 176 3.08 -12.86 8.85
CA ALA A 176 3.79 -13.29 7.65
C ALA A 176 5.19 -13.80 8.02
N LYS A 177 5.68 -14.80 7.28
CA LYS A 177 7.01 -15.38 7.46
C LYS A 177 8.01 -14.70 6.52
N ILE A 178 9.16 -14.32 7.04
CA ILE A 178 10.27 -13.71 6.31
C ILE A 178 11.61 -14.40 6.66
N PRO A 179 12.64 -14.28 5.81
CA PRO A 179 13.96 -14.82 6.09
C PRO A 179 14.50 -14.38 7.45
N ALA A 180 15.04 -15.32 8.23
CA ALA A 180 15.51 -15.05 9.58
C ALA A 180 16.84 -14.29 9.65
N ARG A 181 17.52 -14.08 8.52
CA ARG A 181 18.89 -13.54 8.41
C ARG A 181 19.09 -12.25 9.22
N GLY A 182 18.27 -11.24 8.95
CA GLY A 182 18.35 -9.95 9.64
C GLY A 182 18.11 -10.04 11.14
N THR A 183 17.20 -10.93 11.54
CA THR A 183 16.90 -11.22 12.95
C THR A 183 18.08 -11.90 13.63
N HIS A 184 18.68 -12.90 12.99
CA HIS A 184 19.86 -13.60 13.51
C HIS A 184 21.03 -12.65 13.67
N ARG A 185 21.36 -11.86 12.64
CA ARG A 185 22.48 -10.93 12.68
C ARG A 185 22.35 -9.89 13.80
N ARG A 186 21.15 -9.31 13.99
CA ARG A 186 20.88 -8.38 15.10
C ARG A 186 21.09 -9.02 16.47
N LEU A 187 20.56 -10.22 16.68
CA LEU A 187 20.75 -10.94 17.95
C LEU A 187 22.21 -11.32 18.18
N GLN A 188 22.91 -11.77 17.14
CA GLN A 188 24.34 -12.08 17.20
C GLN A 188 25.17 -10.86 17.56
N ALA A 189 24.87 -9.71 16.95
CA ALA A 189 25.53 -8.45 17.22
C ALA A 189 25.32 -7.97 18.66
N LEU A 190 24.11 -8.08 19.20
CA LEU A 190 23.85 -7.78 20.62
C LEU A 190 24.64 -8.70 21.56
N VAL A 191 24.77 -9.99 21.20
CA VAL A 191 25.61 -10.91 21.99
C VAL A 191 27.09 -10.57 21.88
N ALA A 192 27.54 -10.08 20.71
CA ALA A 192 28.91 -9.65 20.48
C ALA A 192 29.33 -8.41 21.29
N ILE A 193 28.39 -7.53 21.67
CA ILE A 193 28.63 -6.43 22.61
C ILE A 193 28.40 -6.83 24.08
N GLY A 194 28.03 -8.09 24.33
CA GLY A 194 28.00 -8.69 25.67
C GLY A 194 26.62 -8.98 26.25
N TRP A 195 25.52 -8.70 25.53
CA TRP A 195 24.19 -9.09 26.02
C TRP A 195 24.05 -10.61 26.07
N SER A 196 23.53 -11.17 27.17
CA SER A 196 23.32 -12.62 27.27
C SER A 196 22.03 -13.05 26.56
N GLN A 197 22.06 -14.23 25.95
CA GLN A 197 20.90 -14.79 25.25
C GLN A 197 19.66 -14.87 26.15
N SER A 198 19.84 -15.23 27.42
CA SER A 198 18.76 -15.25 28.41
C SER A 198 18.17 -13.86 28.67
N LYS A 199 19.01 -12.82 28.80
CA LYS A 199 18.55 -11.42 28.97
C LYS A 199 17.83 -10.90 27.74
N LEU A 200 18.32 -11.24 26.54
CA LEU A 200 17.67 -10.90 25.28
C LEU A 200 16.31 -11.61 25.14
N ALA A 201 16.24 -12.90 25.47
CA ALA A 201 14.99 -13.67 25.45
C ALA A 201 13.91 -13.06 26.35
N ILE A 202 14.28 -12.72 27.60
CA ILE A 202 13.38 -12.07 28.56
C ILE A 202 12.86 -10.73 28.00
N ARG A 203 13.74 -9.88 27.46
CA ARG A 203 13.34 -8.59 26.86
C ARG A 203 12.44 -8.75 25.63
N LEU A 204 12.62 -9.81 24.84
CA LEU A 204 11.76 -10.12 23.69
C LEU A 204 10.41 -10.72 24.10
N GLY A 205 10.25 -11.10 25.38
CA GLY A 205 9.08 -11.81 25.88
C GLY A 205 8.98 -13.23 25.34
N ILE A 206 10.13 -13.90 25.13
CA ILE A 206 10.20 -15.32 24.77
C ILE A 206 10.92 -16.10 25.85
N GLU A 207 10.52 -17.36 26.04
CA GLU A 207 11.19 -18.26 26.96
C GLU A 207 12.69 -18.42 26.57
N PRO A 208 13.64 -18.32 27.52
CA PRO A 208 15.06 -18.49 27.22
C PRO A 208 15.43 -19.79 26.50
N SER A 209 14.70 -20.88 26.78
CA SER A 209 14.87 -22.18 26.10
C SER A 209 14.55 -22.10 24.59
N ASN A 210 13.68 -21.18 24.17
CA ASN A 210 13.30 -20.99 22.77
C ASN A 210 14.29 -20.14 21.97
N PHE A 211 15.23 -19.44 22.61
CA PHE A 211 16.19 -18.58 21.92
C PHE A 211 17.04 -19.36 20.90
N THR A 212 17.56 -20.51 21.30
CA THR A 212 18.31 -21.41 20.42
C THR A 212 17.46 -21.91 19.25
N SER A 213 16.16 -22.17 19.47
CA SER A 213 15.23 -22.56 18.39
C SER A 213 15.08 -21.41 17.39
N VAL A 214 14.90 -20.17 17.85
CA VAL A 214 14.82 -18.99 16.99
C VAL A 214 16.07 -18.84 16.12
N MET A 215 17.26 -19.02 16.70
CA MET A 215 18.54 -18.93 15.98
C MET A 215 18.77 -20.04 14.95
N LYS A 216 18.01 -21.15 15.00
CA LYS A 216 18.13 -22.27 14.05
C LYS A 216 17.10 -22.22 12.91
N ARG A 217 16.02 -21.45 13.05
CA ARG A 217 14.96 -21.37 12.05
C ARG A 217 15.41 -20.57 10.84
N THR A 218 15.05 -21.02 9.63
CA THR A 218 15.31 -20.31 8.38
C THR A 218 14.36 -19.12 8.16
N GLN A 219 13.19 -19.14 8.79
CA GLN A 219 12.14 -18.14 8.65
C GLN A 219 11.59 -17.74 10.02
N VAL A 220 11.27 -16.45 10.19
CA VAL A 220 10.65 -15.88 11.39
C VAL A 220 9.41 -15.08 11.03
N THR A 221 8.55 -14.81 12.01
CA THR A 221 7.41 -13.92 11.78
C THR A 221 7.86 -12.47 11.71
N VAL A 222 7.18 -11.65 10.91
CA VAL A 222 7.40 -10.20 10.85
C VAL A 222 7.24 -9.55 12.23
N ALA A 223 6.33 -10.04 13.07
CA ALA A 223 6.17 -9.60 14.45
C ALA A 223 7.44 -9.78 15.27
N LEU A 224 8.08 -10.96 15.20
CA LEU A 224 9.33 -11.22 15.92
C LEU A 224 10.46 -10.38 15.35
N HIS A 225 10.57 -10.28 14.03
CA HIS A 225 11.58 -9.45 13.39
C HIS A 225 11.48 -7.98 13.83
N ARG A 226 10.27 -7.40 13.86
CA ARG A 226 10.04 -6.03 14.35
C ARG A 226 10.42 -5.87 15.82
N LYS A 227 10.08 -6.83 16.68
CA LYS A 227 10.49 -6.82 18.10
C LYS A 227 12.01 -6.85 18.24
N VAL A 228 12.70 -7.68 17.47
CA VAL A 228 14.17 -7.78 17.48
C VAL A 228 14.81 -6.51 16.91
N ALA A 229 14.24 -5.92 15.87
CA ALA A 229 14.70 -4.65 15.32
C ALA A 229 14.59 -3.51 16.35
N ALA A 230 13.44 -3.39 17.02
CA ALA A 230 13.25 -2.41 18.08
C ALA A 230 14.20 -2.63 19.27
N LEU A 231 14.38 -3.89 19.69
CA LEU A 231 15.33 -4.23 20.75
C LEU A 231 16.78 -3.93 20.37
N PHE A 232 17.13 -4.18 19.10
CA PHE A 232 18.45 -3.85 18.58
C PHE A 232 18.68 -2.33 18.60
N ASP A 233 17.72 -1.55 18.11
CA ASP A 233 17.78 -0.08 18.11
C ASP A 233 17.91 0.51 19.53
N GLU A 234 17.35 -0.14 20.55
CA GLU A 234 17.51 0.26 21.96
C GLU A 234 18.91 -0.07 22.51
N LEU A 235 19.44 -1.26 22.18
CA LEU A 235 20.56 -1.84 22.91
C LEU A 235 21.90 -1.79 22.18
N TRP A 236 21.94 -1.45 20.89
CA TRP A 236 23.15 -1.56 20.07
C TRP A 236 24.32 -0.70 20.59
N SER A 237 24.06 0.44 21.21
CA SER A 237 25.05 1.34 21.83
C SER A 237 25.12 1.22 23.36
N THR A 238 24.30 0.35 23.95
CA THR A 238 24.20 0.20 25.41
C THR A 238 24.84 -1.11 25.86
N LEU A 239 25.77 -1.02 26.81
CA LEU A 239 26.32 -2.21 27.45
C LEU A 239 25.32 -2.79 28.46
N PRO A 240 25.24 -4.13 28.61
CA PRO A 240 24.41 -4.74 29.63
C PRO A 240 24.88 -4.33 31.04
N PRO A 241 23.98 -4.29 32.04
CA PRO A 241 24.34 -4.02 33.44
C PRO A 241 25.47 -4.94 33.91
N ARG A 242 26.40 -4.41 34.73
CA ARG A 242 27.59 -5.13 35.24
C ARG A 242 27.70 -5.04 36.76
N ASP A 243 26.61 -4.74 37.45
CA ASP A 243 26.60 -4.42 38.88
C ASP A 243 26.85 -5.68 39.73
N SER A 244 26.21 -6.80 39.38
CA SER A 244 26.38 -8.06 40.11
C SER A 244 27.48 -8.95 39.52
N TRP A 245 28.04 -9.84 40.36
CA TRP A 245 28.99 -10.86 39.89
C TRP A 245 28.40 -11.78 38.82
N ARG A 246 27.11 -12.12 38.93
CA ARG A 246 26.39 -12.92 37.92
C ARG A 246 26.30 -12.20 36.58
N ASP A 247 26.12 -10.88 36.61
CA ASP A 247 26.09 -10.06 35.40
C ASP A 247 27.46 -9.98 34.71
N LYS A 248 28.53 -9.83 35.50
CA LYS A 248 29.91 -9.86 34.98
C LYS A 248 30.23 -11.21 34.32
N ILE A 249 29.80 -12.32 34.93
CA ILE A 249 29.95 -13.66 34.33
C ILE A 249 29.15 -13.77 33.02
N ALA A 250 27.89 -13.35 33.02
CA ALA A 250 27.03 -13.42 31.84
C ALA A 250 27.63 -12.62 30.67
N TYR A 251 28.11 -11.41 30.95
CA TYR A 251 28.82 -10.55 29.99
C TYR A 251 30.04 -11.25 29.39
N SER A 252 30.97 -11.72 30.23
CA SER A 252 32.20 -12.38 29.77
C SER A 252 31.91 -13.67 28.98
N ARG A 253 30.88 -14.43 29.39
CA ARG A 253 30.43 -15.63 28.65
C ARG A 253 29.86 -15.27 27.28
N SER A 254 29.05 -14.21 27.18
CA SER A 254 28.51 -13.73 25.90
C SER A 254 29.61 -13.33 24.93
N LEU A 255 30.58 -12.53 25.37
CA LEU A 255 31.70 -12.12 24.54
C LEU A 255 32.52 -13.31 24.04
N ARG A 256 32.86 -14.25 24.94
CA ARG A 256 33.59 -15.47 24.56
C ARG A 256 32.79 -16.33 23.57
N PHE A 257 31.48 -16.45 23.79
CA PHE A 257 30.59 -17.22 22.93
C PHE A 257 30.48 -16.61 21.52
N ALA A 258 30.34 -15.29 21.44
CA ALA A 258 30.32 -14.54 20.18
C ALA A 258 31.66 -14.65 19.44
N LYS A 259 32.79 -14.42 20.14
CA LYS A 259 34.14 -14.55 19.58
C LYS A 259 34.41 -15.94 19.02
N GLY A 260 34.06 -17.00 19.77
CA GLY A 260 34.22 -18.38 19.32
C GLY A 260 33.37 -18.75 18.10
N ARG A 261 32.33 -17.96 17.79
CA ARG A 261 31.46 -18.14 16.61
C ARG A 261 31.68 -17.06 15.55
N ARG A 262 32.67 -16.18 15.73
CA ARG A 262 32.97 -15.05 14.84
C ARG A 262 31.74 -14.16 14.59
N TRP A 263 30.94 -13.94 15.63
CA TRP A 263 29.79 -13.03 15.54
C TRP A 263 30.27 -11.59 15.58
N LEU A 264 29.82 -10.82 14.61
CA LEU A 264 30.25 -9.44 14.40
C LEU A 264 29.42 -8.46 15.23
N PRO A 265 30.04 -7.40 15.79
CA PRO A 265 29.34 -6.36 16.53
C PRO A 265 28.44 -5.49 15.63
N PRO A 266 27.51 -4.68 16.20
CA PRO A 266 26.55 -3.86 15.46
C PRO A 266 27.15 -2.96 14.38
N LEU A 267 28.35 -2.41 14.63
CA LEU A 267 29.03 -1.46 13.75
C LEU A 267 29.87 -2.09 12.66
N ALA A 268 30.13 -3.40 12.75
CA ALA A 268 30.79 -4.10 11.66
C ALA A 268 29.86 -4.19 10.43
N TRP A 269 28.53 -4.17 10.62
CA TRP A 269 27.55 -4.31 9.54
C TRP A 269 27.20 -2.96 8.89
N ASP A 270 27.19 -2.91 7.55
CA ASP A 270 26.69 -1.76 6.78
C ASP A 270 25.17 -1.80 6.68
N ASP A 271 24.66 -2.82 6.00
CA ASP A 271 23.24 -3.15 5.97
C ASP A 271 23.07 -4.56 6.55
N ILE A 272 22.82 -4.60 7.86
CA ILE A 272 22.65 -5.85 8.60
C ILE A 272 21.59 -6.77 7.99
N ASP A 273 20.62 -6.25 7.23
CA ASP A 273 19.60 -7.04 6.54
C ASP A 273 20.05 -7.53 5.17
N ASN A 274 20.73 -6.67 4.39
CA ASN A 274 20.97 -6.91 2.96
C ASN A 274 22.41 -7.33 2.61
N ASP A 275 23.40 -7.13 3.49
CA ASP A 275 24.80 -7.47 3.22
C ASP A 275 24.94 -8.94 2.77
N ILE A 276 25.52 -9.18 1.59
CA ILE A 276 25.63 -10.52 0.99
C ILE A 276 26.52 -11.43 1.84
N GLU A 277 27.60 -10.91 2.40
CA GLU A 277 28.51 -11.63 3.28
C GLU A 277 28.78 -10.83 4.56
N PRO A 278 29.07 -11.50 5.71
CA PRO A 278 29.61 -10.82 6.87
C PRO A 278 30.94 -10.14 6.49
N PRO A 279 31.17 -8.89 6.87
CA PRO A 279 32.47 -8.26 6.66
C PRO A 279 33.56 -9.06 7.39
N VAL A 280 34.73 -9.16 6.75
CA VAL A 280 35.91 -9.75 7.38
C VAL A 280 36.43 -8.71 8.38
N PRO A 281 36.56 -9.03 9.67
CA PRO A 281 37.19 -8.12 10.61
C PRO A 281 38.68 -8.04 10.30
N ASP A 282 39.21 -6.83 10.09
CA ASP A 282 40.65 -6.63 9.89
C ASP A 282 41.39 -6.85 11.21
N GLU A 283 42.48 -7.62 11.16
CA GLU A 283 43.24 -8.01 12.35
C GLU A 283 44.22 -6.91 12.82
N ASP A 284 44.46 -5.87 12.02
CA ASP A 284 45.59 -4.93 12.25
C ASP A 284 45.19 -3.51 12.66
N GLY A 285 43.91 -3.10 12.54
CA GLY A 285 43.42 -1.80 13.02
C GLY A 285 44.12 -0.56 12.40
N VAL A 286 44.88 -0.73 11.34
CA VAL A 286 45.55 0.35 10.61
C VAL A 286 44.53 0.98 9.67
N ILE A 287 44.29 2.28 9.83
CA ILE A 287 43.44 3.06 8.93
C ILE A 287 44.24 3.32 7.64
N ASP A 288 43.72 2.90 6.49
CA ASP A 288 44.26 3.36 5.20
C ASP A 288 43.81 4.80 4.95
N GLU A 289 44.71 5.74 5.20
CA GLU A 289 44.47 7.17 4.99
C GLU A 289 44.05 7.48 3.53
N THR A 290 44.57 6.73 2.56
CA THR A 290 44.22 6.88 1.15
C THR A 290 42.77 6.49 0.89
N ALA A 291 42.32 5.39 1.50
CA ALA A 291 40.94 4.93 1.40
C ALA A 291 39.96 5.95 2.01
N VAL A 292 40.34 6.57 3.14
CA VAL A 292 39.58 7.65 3.79
C VAL A 292 39.50 8.87 2.88
N GLU A 293 40.62 9.35 2.34
CA GLU A 293 40.63 10.53 1.45
C GLU A 293 39.78 10.33 0.19
N LEU A 294 39.89 9.16 -0.45
CA LEU A 294 39.06 8.80 -1.61
C LEU A 294 37.57 8.79 -1.26
N ALA A 295 37.19 8.21 -0.12
CA ALA A 295 35.80 8.20 0.31
C ALA A 295 35.27 9.61 0.64
N LEU A 296 36.08 10.48 1.24
CA LEU A 296 35.71 11.89 1.48
C LEU A 296 35.49 12.67 0.17
N ALA A 297 36.22 12.30 -0.90
CA ALA A 297 36.02 12.83 -2.25
C ALA A 297 34.78 12.25 -2.97
N GLY A 298 34.09 11.26 -2.39
CA GLY A 298 32.89 10.61 -2.95
C GLY A 298 33.18 9.41 -3.86
N GLU A 299 34.43 8.94 -3.91
CA GLU A 299 34.83 7.76 -4.67
C GLU A 299 34.28 6.46 -4.04
N SER A 300 34.10 5.44 -4.87
CA SER A 300 33.54 4.15 -4.45
C SER A 300 34.60 3.25 -3.81
N VAL A 301 34.82 3.38 -2.51
CA VAL A 301 35.81 2.55 -1.78
C VAL A 301 35.12 1.66 -0.76
N ARG A 302 35.60 0.42 -0.61
CA ARG A 302 35.15 -0.48 0.45
C ARG A 302 35.86 -0.10 1.75
N LEU A 303 35.17 0.64 2.61
CA LEU A 303 35.72 1.08 3.90
C LEU A 303 35.61 0.02 4.98
N THR A 304 36.62 -0.08 5.83
CA THR A 304 36.62 -0.84 7.08
C THR A 304 35.82 -0.13 8.18
N PRO A 305 35.43 -0.81 9.27
CA PRO A 305 34.73 -0.15 10.38
C PRO A 305 35.52 0.99 11.02
N GLU A 306 36.84 0.89 11.16
CA GLU A 306 37.70 1.98 11.63
C GLU A 306 37.71 3.17 10.65
N GLU A 307 37.87 2.91 9.35
CA GLU A 307 37.89 3.95 8.32
C GLU A 307 36.56 4.71 8.24
N ARG A 308 35.42 4.02 8.40
CA ARG A 308 34.10 4.66 8.44
C ARG A 308 33.97 5.62 9.62
N ARG A 309 34.48 5.23 10.80
CA ARG A 309 34.46 6.11 11.98
C ARG A 309 35.25 7.38 11.70
N GLU A 310 36.41 7.24 11.08
CA GLU A 310 37.26 8.38 10.73
C GLU A 310 36.60 9.29 9.68
N CYS A 311 35.97 8.72 8.65
CA CYS A 311 35.21 9.49 7.67
C CYS A 311 34.06 10.28 8.33
N VAL A 312 33.24 9.62 9.17
CA VAL A 312 32.14 10.28 9.89
C VAL A 312 32.66 11.39 10.79
N ARG A 313 33.76 11.17 11.52
CA ARG A 313 34.39 12.18 12.37
C ARG A 313 34.81 13.42 11.57
N ARG A 314 35.50 13.24 10.43
CA ARG A 314 35.96 14.35 9.58
C ARG A 314 34.81 15.12 8.95
N LEU A 315 33.84 14.42 8.36
CA LEU A 315 32.69 15.08 7.74
C LEU A 315 31.74 15.75 8.76
N HIS A 316 31.70 15.24 9.99
CA HIS A 316 30.96 15.87 11.07
C HIS A 316 31.56 17.22 11.49
N VAL A 317 32.89 17.37 11.49
CA VAL A 317 33.58 18.65 11.74
C VAL A 317 33.21 19.68 10.66
N GLU A 318 33.03 19.25 9.42
CA GLU A 318 32.56 20.09 8.32
C GLU A 318 31.07 20.45 8.39
N ARG A 319 30.35 20.01 9.43
CA ARG A 319 28.92 20.28 9.66
C ARG A 319 28.03 19.78 8.53
N TRP A 320 28.33 18.60 7.99
CA TRP A 320 27.49 17.92 7.02
C TRP A 320 26.36 17.17 7.73
N SER A 321 25.22 17.01 7.05
CA SER A 321 24.10 16.24 7.59
C SER A 321 24.38 14.73 7.55
N ASP A 322 23.79 13.95 8.47
CA ASP A 322 23.94 12.48 8.51
C ASP A 322 23.56 11.84 7.15
N ALA A 323 22.58 12.41 6.44
CA ALA A 323 22.16 11.96 5.10
C ALA A 323 23.23 12.24 4.03
N ARG A 324 23.87 13.42 4.07
CA ARG A 324 24.95 13.78 3.15
C ARG A 324 26.18 12.93 3.38
N VAL A 325 26.56 12.75 4.65
CA VAL A 325 27.66 11.86 5.04
C VAL A 325 27.42 10.46 4.49
N ALA A 326 26.21 9.92 4.67
CA ALA A 326 25.82 8.61 4.19
C ALA A 326 25.90 8.48 2.66
N GLU A 327 25.48 9.51 1.93
CA GLU A 327 25.58 9.58 0.47
C GLU A 327 27.05 9.57 0.01
N THR A 328 27.90 10.39 0.63
CA THR A 328 29.31 10.54 0.25
C THR A 328 30.11 9.26 0.45
N ILE A 329 30.00 8.63 1.63
CA ILE A 329 30.71 7.38 1.92
C ILE A 329 29.94 6.12 1.49
N ARG A 330 28.77 6.30 0.86
CA ARG A 330 27.89 5.25 0.31
C ARG A 330 27.46 4.18 1.31
N VAL A 331 27.12 4.61 2.52
CA VAL A 331 26.57 3.74 3.57
C VAL A 331 25.12 4.09 3.87
N ASN A 332 24.44 3.24 4.63
CA ASN A 332 23.09 3.54 5.09
C ASN A 332 23.11 4.72 6.08
N PRO A 333 22.18 5.71 6.01
CA PRO A 333 22.09 6.79 6.99
C PRO A 333 22.00 6.32 8.44
N ARG A 334 21.39 5.15 8.69
CA ARG A 334 21.36 4.54 10.03
C ARG A 334 22.74 4.13 10.53
N THR A 335 23.66 3.80 9.64
CA THR A 335 25.04 3.43 10.00
C THR A 335 25.82 4.67 10.43
N VAL A 336 25.64 5.80 9.73
CA VAL A 336 26.21 7.10 10.14
C VAL A 336 25.68 7.52 11.51
N LEU A 337 24.35 7.44 11.71
CA LEU A 337 23.74 7.74 13.02
C LEU A 337 24.36 6.90 14.14
N ARG A 338 24.56 5.60 13.91
CA ARG A 338 25.17 4.71 14.90
C ARG A 338 26.62 5.09 15.22
N ILE A 339 27.43 5.38 14.20
CA ILE A 339 28.81 5.82 14.42
C ILE A 339 28.84 7.13 15.20
N ARG A 340 27.95 8.08 14.85
CA ARG A 340 27.85 9.39 15.52
C ARG A 340 27.51 9.27 17.01
N GLU A 341 26.55 8.41 17.35
CA GLU A 341 26.17 8.14 18.75
C GLU A 341 27.28 7.40 19.52
N GLU A 342 27.98 6.44 18.92
CA GLU A 342 29.15 5.77 19.54
C GLU A 342 30.25 6.77 19.89
N LEU A 343 30.55 7.70 18.96
CA LEU A 343 31.59 8.72 19.14
C LEU A 343 31.16 9.89 20.05
N GLY A 344 29.91 9.91 20.53
CA GLY A 344 29.38 10.99 21.37
C GLY A 344 29.22 12.32 20.64
N LEU A 345 29.04 12.30 19.32
CA LEU A 345 28.93 13.49 18.48
C LEU A 345 27.46 13.96 18.41
N ALA A 346 27.17 15.17 18.90
CA ALA A 346 25.81 15.72 18.88
C ALA A 346 25.36 16.04 17.44
N ALA A 347 24.07 15.89 17.14
CA ALA A 347 23.56 16.29 15.82
C ALA A 347 23.60 17.82 15.71
N TRP A 348 24.07 18.34 14.58
CA TRP A 348 24.01 19.78 14.31
C TRP A 348 22.55 20.23 14.10
N ASP A 349 22.24 21.46 14.52
CA ASP A 349 20.95 22.10 14.19
C ASP A 349 20.83 22.26 12.66
N GLN A 350 19.61 22.15 12.13
CA GLN A 350 19.34 22.37 10.71
C GLN A 350 19.83 23.73 10.19
N ASN A 351 19.95 24.74 11.05
CA ASN A 351 20.46 26.07 10.69
C ASN A 351 21.99 26.16 10.69
N GLU A 352 22.69 25.18 11.29
CA GLU A 352 24.15 25.16 11.41
C GLU A 352 24.83 24.24 10.37
N LEU A 353 24.03 23.44 9.66
CA LEU A 353 24.48 22.54 8.60
C LEU A 353 24.92 23.33 7.36
N ARG A 354 26.15 23.04 6.89
CA ARG A 354 26.71 23.63 5.67
C ARG A 354 26.14 23.01 4.40
N ASP A 355 25.89 21.71 4.41
CA ASP A 355 25.38 20.96 3.27
C ASP A 355 24.29 19.97 3.73
N LYS A 356 23.12 20.08 3.11
CA LYS A 356 21.95 19.22 3.34
C LYS A 356 21.84 18.36 2.09
N GLY A 357 22.28 17.11 2.17
CA GLY A 357 22.16 16.15 1.06
C GLY A 357 20.72 16.04 0.52
N ALA A 358 20.55 15.38 -0.63
CA ALA A 358 19.25 15.28 -1.27
C ALA A 358 18.17 14.73 -0.31
N ALA A 359 17.07 15.49 -0.17
CA ALA A 359 15.96 15.20 0.73
C ALA A 359 15.09 14.02 0.27
#